data_AF-A0A6J3LVZ3-F1
#
_entry.id   AF-A0A6J3LVZ3-F1
#
_cell.length_a   1.000
_cell.length_b   1.000
_cell.length_c   1.000
_cell.angle_alpha   90.00
_cell.angle_beta   90.00
_cell.angle_gamma   90.00
#
_symmetry.space_group_name_H-M   'P 1'
#
loop_
_entity.id
_entity.type
_entity.pdbx_description
1 polymer ?
#
loop_
_entity_poly.entity_id
_entity_poly.type
_entity_poly.pdbx_seq_one_letter_code
_entity_poly.pdbx_strand_id
1 'polypeptide(L)'
;MDGFVYVAEYRVLICQRCRYAVWPSHLLRHLRCNVHQLLAGEARRLTQDLLTRWPDLCGSPGEFTFPDAVVERIPELPYYKDGLGCRLDAGACRYVARNLESMRKHWREAHRGWGVAQGRTGGSGSRLREEQRRRRAEAMQPTYCQRFFGAGPHSSYFEIRPPAKAPAGNAALVPAASGSDAARARLELARLLEERQSEGQTLHTDTSQREVSPWLQLTRWPEYLAGHPLDKLAALATMPSVATEPGLCALSQSLDRLVDAPYPR
;
A
#
# COMPACT_ATOMS: atom_id res chain seq x y z
N MET A 1 27.25 1.16 17.46
CA MET A 1 25.99 0.52 17.91
C MET A 1 25.12 0.39 16.68
N ASP A 2 25.01 -0.84 16.20
CA ASP A 2 25.23 -1.12 14.79
C ASP A 2 23.95 -1.15 13.97
N GLY A 3 22.99 -0.27 14.25
CA GLY A 3 21.80 -0.02 13.43
C GLY A 3 20.89 -1.23 13.09
N PHE A 4 21.20 -2.43 13.59
CA PHE A 4 20.53 -3.68 13.33
C PHE A 4 20.05 -4.32 14.64
N VAL A 5 18.86 -4.92 14.59
CA VAL A 5 18.30 -5.74 15.66
C VAL A 5 18.13 -7.15 15.16
N TYR A 6 18.60 -8.12 15.94
CA TYR A 6 18.36 -9.53 15.67
C TYR A 6 17.04 -9.96 16.30
N VAL A 7 16.15 -10.53 15.50
CA VAL A 7 14.88 -11.11 15.97
C VAL A 7 15.03 -12.62 15.95
N ALA A 8 15.31 -13.20 17.12
CA ALA A 8 15.68 -14.60 17.28
C ALA A 8 14.60 -15.58 16.79
N GLU A 9 13.32 -15.28 17.05
CA GLU A 9 12.18 -16.11 16.63
C GLU A 9 12.16 -16.38 15.11
N TYR A 10 12.57 -15.39 14.31
CA TYR A 10 12.58 -15.47 12.85
C TYR A 10 13.99 -15.59 12.27
N ARG A 11 15.02 -15.52 13.12
CA ARG A 11 16.45 -15.55 12.76
C ARG A 11 16.79 -14.54 11.65
N VAL A 12 16.31 -13.30 11.79
CA VAL A 12 16.54 -12.21 10.82
C VAL A 12 17.14 -10.98 11.48
N LEU A 13 17.88 -10.20 10.68
CA LEU A 13 18.35 -8.87 11.07
C LEU A 13 17.42 -7.80 10.49
N ILE A 14 16.91 -6.93 11.36
CA ILE A 14 16.12 -5.76 10.98
C ILE A 14 16.99 -4.52 11.06
N CYS A 15 17.11 -3.80 9.95
CA CYS A 15 17.74 -2.49 9.95
C CYS A 15 16.80 -1.47 10.61
N GLN A 16 17.21 -0.84 11.71
CA GLN A 16 16.39 0.13 12.45
C GLN A 16 16.10 1.41 11.64
N ARG A 17 17.03 1.82 10.77
CA ARG A 17 16.87 3.01 9.93
C ARG A 17 15.89 2.78 8.77
N CYS A 18 16.02 1.62 8.11
CA CYS A 18 15.18 1.26 6.97
C CYS A 18 13.86 0.59 7.36
N ARG A 19 13.80 0.01 8.57
CA ARG A 19 12.66 -0.69 9.16
C ARG A 19 12.17 -1.87 8.30
N TYR A 20 13.09 -2.71 7.88
CA TYR A 20 12.80 -4.01 7.25
C TYR A 20 13.94 -5.00 7.50
N ALA A 21 13.63 -6.28 7.38
CA ALA A 21 14.59 -7.38 7.49
C ALA A 21 15.49 -7.46 6.25
N VAL A 22 16.78 -7.71 6.45
CA VAL A 22 17.79 -7.79 5.40
C VAL A 22 18.39 -9.18 5.37
N TRP A 23 18.34 -9.84 4.21
CA TRP A 23 19.01 -11.12 4.01
C TRP A 23 20.53 -11.00 4.16
N PRO A 24 21.22 -12.02 4.72
CA PRO A 24 22.68 -12.06 4.81
C PRO A 24 23.39 -11.71 3.50
N SER A 25 22.94 -12.32 2.39
CA SER A 25 23.46 -12.07 1.04
C SER A 25 23.25 -10.63 0.53
N HIS A 26 22.33 -9.89 1.14
CA HIS A 26 21.99 -8.51 0.76
C HIS A 26 22.58 -7.46 1.69
N LEU A 27 23.17 -7.83 2.85
CA LEU A 27 23.71 -6.88 3.84
C LEU A 27 24.71 -5.91 3.23
N LEU A 28 25.70 -6.41 2.49
CA LEU A 28 26.72 -5.56 1.86
C LEU A 28 26.11 -4.54 0.90
N ARG A 29 25.16 -4.99 0.05
CA ARG A 29 24.46 -4.10 -0.89
C ARG A 29 23.57 -3.08 -0.15
N HIS A 30 22.90 -3.51 0.90
CA HIS A 30 22.04 -2.67 1.73
C HIS A 30 22.84 -1.55 2.42
N LEU A 31 23.98 -1.89 3.04
CA LEU A 31 24.86 -0.92 3.70
C LEU A 31 25.44 0.13 2.74
N ARG A 32 25.58 -0.23 1.46
CA ARG A 32 26.08 0.66 0.41
C ARG A 32 24.98 1.41 -0.35
N CYS A 33 23.70 1.19 -0.01
CA CYS A 33 22.61 1.89 -0.68
C CYS A 33 22.60 3.39 -0.35
N ASN A 34 21.80 4.15 -1.06
CA ASN A 34 21.61 5.60 -0.87
C ASN A 34 21.17 6.00 0.56
N VAL A 35 20.56 5.09 1.33
CA VAL A 35 20.15 5.39 2.72
C VAL A 35 21.33 5.35 3.68
N HIS A 36 22.30 4.44 3.46
CA HIS A 36 23.39 4.17 4.39
C HIS A 36 24.74 4.70 3.91
N GLN A 37 25.04 4.57 2.62
CA GLN A 37 26.22 5.13 1.95
C GLN A 37 27.55 4.76 2.61
N LEU A 38 27.65 3.58 3.26
CA LEU A 38 28.92 3.14 3.84
C LEU A 38 29.96 2.91 2.74
N LEU A 39 31.21 3.23 3.05
CA LEU A 39 32.34 2.88 2.21
C LEU A 39 32.47 1.36 2.12
N ALA A 40 33.02 0.86 1.00
CA ALA A 40 33.06 -0.58 0.75
C ALA A 40 33.83 -1.37 1.83
N GLY A 41 34.90 -0.80 2.39
CA GLY A 41 35.67 -1.43 3.47
C GLY A 41 34.88 -1.53 4.77
N GLU A 42 34.21 -0.45 5.17
CA GLU A 42 33.36 -0.40 6.37
C GLU A 42 32.16 -1.33 6.24
N ALA A 43 31.49 -1.32 5.08
CA ALA A 43 30.35 -2.18 4.82
C ALA A 43 30.72 -3.67 4.88
N ARG A 44 31.91 -4.04 4.38
CA ARG A 44 32.42 -5.42 4.48
C ARG A 44 32.71 -5.82 5.92
N ARG A 45 33.41 -4.96 6.69
CA ARG A 45 33.71 -5.20 8.11
C ARG A 45 32.43 -5.40 8.90
N LEU A 46 31.48 -4.46 8.79
CA LEU A 46 30.20 -4.55 9.49
C LEU A 46 29.38 -5.79 9.06
N THR A 47 29.39 -6.15 7.77
CA THR A 47 28.74 -7.39 7.32
C THR A 47 29.37 -8.60 8.00
N GLN A 48 30.70 -8.69 8.02
CA GLN A 48 31.41 -9.79 8.68
C GLN A 48 31.10 -9.84 10.17
N ASP A 49 31.14 -8.71 10.86
CA ASP A 49 30.83 -8.62 12.29
C ASP A 49 29.41 -9.11 12.60
N LEU A 50 28.41 -8.72 11.79
CA LEU A 50 27.03 -9.15 11.95
C LEU A 50 26.86 -10.66 11.73
N LEU A 51 27.53 -11.23 10.73
CA LEU A 51 27.48 -12.67 10.43
C LEU A 51 28.21 -13.51 11.48
N THR A 52 29.33 -13.01 12.01
CA THR A 52 30.06 -13.67 13.10
C THR A 52 29.27 -13.60 14.40
N ARG A 53 28.59 -12.48 14.67
CA ARG A 53 27.79 -12.29 15.89
C ARG A 53 26.53 -13.14 15.89
N TRP A 54 25.92 -13.38 14.73
CA TRP A 54 24.67 -14.12 14.58
C TRP A 54 24.82 -15.22 13.51
N PRO A 55 25.48 -16.35 13.83
CA PRO A 55 25.71 -17.42 12.88
C PRO A 55 24.42 -18.15 12.46
N ASP A 56 23.38 -18.10 13.29
CA ASP A 56 22.10 -18.81 13.08
C ASP A 56 21.12 -18.06 12.16
N LEU A 57 21.55 -17.01 11.47
CA LEU A 57 20.69 -16.24 10.55
C LEU A 57 20.15 -17.13 9.43
N CYS A 58 18.89 -16.91 9.04
CA CYS A 58 18.33 -17.54 7.84
C CYS A 58 19.17 -17.15 6.63
N GLY A 59 19.91 -18.11 6.06
CA GLY A 59 20.84 -17.88 4.96
C GLY A 59 20.13 -17.71 3.61
N SER A 60 18.96 -18.32 3.48
CA SER A 60 18.17 -18.33 2.26
C SER A 60 16.66 -18.17 2.53
N PRO A 61 15.88 -17.75 1.52
CA PRO A 61 14.42 -17.70 1.65
C PRO A 61 13.78 -19.06 1.99
N GLY A 62 14.38 -20.19 1.62
CA GLY A 62 13.82 -21.51 1.90
C GLY A 62 13.87 -21.91 3.38
N GLU A 63 14.82 -21.35 4.14
CA GLU A 63 14.99 -21.60 5.57
C GLU A 63 14.10 -20.71 6.46
N PHE A 64 13.51 -19.67 5.86
CA PHE A 64 12.72 -18.70 6.59
C PHE A 64 11.29 -19.21 6.79
N THR A 65 10.89 -19.29 8.05
CA THR A 65 9.52 -19.62 8.45
C THR A 65 8.72 -18.33 8.57
N PHE A 66 7.78 -18.14 7.65
CA PHE A 66 6.85 -17.02 7.70
C PHE A 66 5.79 -17.25 8.79
N PRO A 67 5.36 -16.22 9.54
CA PRO A 67 4.32 -16.36 10.56
C PRO A 67 3.08 -17.09 10.04
N ASP A 68 2.73 -18.20 10.68
CA ASP A 68 1.55 -19.03 10.37
C ASP A 68 0.36 -18.73 11.30
N ALA A 69 0.54 -17.82 12.25
CA ALA A 69 -0.48 -17.37 13.18
C ALA A 69 -0.46 -15.84 13.33
N VAL A 70 -1.47 -15.30 14.01
CA VAL A 70 -1.44 -13.90 14.43
C VAL A 70 -0.37 -13.74 15.51
N VAL A 71 0.60 -12.89 15.23
CA VAL A 71 1.76 -12.67 16.11
C VAL A 71 1.67 -11.34 16.86
N GLU A 72 2.47 -11.21 17.92
CA GLU A 72 2.67 -9.91 18.55
C GLU A 72 3.38 -8.96 17.59
N ARG A 73 3.13 -7.66 17.76
CA ARG A 73 3.81 -6.64 16.96
C ARG A 73 5.31 -6.71 17.22
N ILE A 74 6.09 -6.81 16.14
CA ILE A 74 7.54 -6.65 16.15
C ILE A 74 7.86 -5.14 16.16
N PRO A 75 8.40 -4.56 17.25
CA PRO A 75 8.53 -3.11 17.39
C PRO A 75 9.37 -2.43 16.31
N GLU A 76 10.38 -3.13 15.80
CA GLU A 76 11.37 -2.66 14.83
C GLU A 76 10.81 -2.56 13.40
N LEU A 77 9.67 -3.21 13.15
CA LEU A 77 8.98 -3.16 11.86
C LEU A 77 7.86 -2.08 11.87
N PRO A 78 7.62 -1.40 10.75
CA PRO A 78 6.44 -0.59 10.58
C PRO A 78 5.20 -1.47 10.68
N TYR A 79 4.15 -0.96 11.30
CA TYR A 79 2.85 -1.60 11.28
C TYR A 79 1.83 -0.70 10.59
N TYR A 80 0.80 -1.33 10.05
CA TYR A 80 -0.23 -0.67 9.26
C TYR A 80 -1.61 -1.03 9.78
N LYS A 81 -2.53 -0.06 9.73
CA LYS A 81 -3.91 -0.19 10.23
C LYS A 81 -4.92 -0.48 9.12
N ASP A 82 -4.47 -0.39 7.87
CA ASP A 82 -5.23 -0.58 6.63
C ASP A 82 -5.04 -2.00 6.06
N GLY A 83 -4.64 -2.96 6.90
CA GLY A 83 -4.53 -4.36 6.52
C GLY A 83 -5.90 -4.97 6.21
N LEU A 84 -5.95 -5.82 5.20
CA LEU A 84 -7.11 -6.58 4.76
C LEU A 84 -6.70 -8.05 4.76
N GLY A 85 -7.20 -8.83 5.72
CA GLY A 85 -6.98 -10.28 5.79
C GLY A 85 -8.05 -11.03 4.98
N CYS A 86 -7.64 -12.01 4.19
CA CYS A 86 -8.58 -12.88 3.48
C CYS A 86 -9.34 -13.81 4.45
N ARG A 87 -10.62 -14.06 4.20
CA ARG A 87 -11.50 -14.92 5.01
C ARG A 87 -12.23 -16.00 4.22
N LEU A 88 -11.96 -16.15 2.92
CA LEU A 88 -12.68 -17.10 2.05
C LEU A 88 -12.46 -18.57 2.41
N ASP A 89 -11.26 -18.92 2.88
CA ASP A 89 -10.94 -20.26 3.38
C ASP A 89 -10.41 -20.13 4.82
N ALA A 90 -11.33 -19.91 5.75
CA ALA A 90 -11.02 -19.71 7.17
C ALA A 90 -10.14 -20.88 7.69
N GLY A 91 -8.88 -20.59 7.99
CA GLY A 91 -7.89 -21.55 8.49
C GLY A 91 -6.88 -22.05 7.45
N ALA A 92 -7.16 -21.95 6.15
CA ALA A 92 -6.22 -22.31 5.09
C ALA A 92 -5.59 -21.07 4.42
N CYS A 93 -6.37 -20.01 4.20
CA CYS A 93 -5.87 -18.76 3.64
C CYS A 93 -5.61 -17.73 4.72
N ARG A 94 -4.36 -17.25 4.78
CA ARG A 94 -3.88 -16.21 5.70
C ARG A 94 -3.31 -15.00 4.98
N TYR A 95 -3.66 -14.83 3.70
CA TYR A 95 -3.14 -13.74 2.91
C TYR A 95 -3.63 -12.40 3.45
N VAL A 96 -2.69 -11.47 3.60
CA VAL A 96 -2.98 -10.09 3.98
C VAL A 96 -2.52 -9.14 2.89
N ALA A 97 -3.39 -8.23 2.49
CA ALA A 97 -3.09 -7.11 1.61
C ALA A 97 -3.28 -5.77 2.34
N ARG A 98 -2.82 -4.68 1.74
CA ARG A 98 -3.12 -3.31 2.22
C ARG A 98 -4.08 -2.54 1.32
N ASN A 99 -4.52 -3.15 0.22
CA ASN A 99 -5.50 -2.55 -0.67
C ASN A 99 -6.36 -3.63 -1.32
N LEU A 100 -7.53 -3.20 -1.80
CA LEU A 100 -8.54 -4.09 -2.38
C LEU A 100 -8.08 -4.71 -3.70
N GLU A 101 -7.22 -4.04 -4.47
CA GLU A 101 -6.75 -4.54 -5.76
C GLU A 101 -5.86 -5.78 -5.59
N SER A 102 -4.89 -5.72 -4.68
CA SER A 102 -4.05 -6.85 -4.31
C SER A 102 -4.89 -8.00 -3.75
N MET A 103 -5.91 -7.69 -2.94
CA MET A 103 -6.83 -8.71 -2.42
C MET A 103 -7.65 -9.38 -3.54
N ARG A 104 -8.15 -8.61 -4.51
CA ARG A 104 -8.86 -9.16 -5.69
C ARG A 104 -7.96 -10.01 -6.57
N LYS A 105 -6.70 -9.62 -6.75
CA LYS A 105 -5.71 -10.42 -7.46
C LYS A 105 -5.51 -11.76 -6.74
N HIS A 106 -5.28 -11.70 -5.43
CA HIS A 106 -5.16 -12.89 -4.59
C HIS A 106 -6.39 -13.81 -4.69
N TRP A 107 -7.61 -13.29 -4.59
CA TRP A 107 -8.82 -14.10 -4.73
C TRP A 107 -8.93 -14.82 -6.07
N ARG A 108 -8.52 -14.17 -7.16
CA ARG A 108 -8.51 -14.81 -8.48
C ARG A 108 -7.52 -15.97 -8.55
N GLU A 109 -6.33 -15.78 -7.98
CA GLU A 109 -5.21 -16.72 -8.05
C GLU A 109 -5.36 -17.89 -7.07
N ALA A 110 -5.70 -17.60 -5.82
CA ALA A 110 -5.70 -18.57 -4.73
C ALA A 110 -7.08 -19.23 -4.49
N HIS A 111 -8.17 -18.55 -4.86
CA HIS A 111 -9.54 -19.00 -4.54
C HIS A 111 -10.36 -19.31 -5.79
N ARG A 112 -9.80 -20.09 -6.73
CA ARG A 112 -10.49 -20.60 -7.95
C ARG A 112 -11.24 -19.51 -8.74
N GLY A 113 -10.60 -18.35 -8.92
CA GLY A 113 -11.25 -17.25 -9.64
C GLY A 113 -12.36 -16.58 -8.84
N TRP A 114 -12.36 -16.67 -7.50
CA TRP A 114 -13.35 -16.01 -6.66
C TRP A 114 -13.42 -14.54 -7.06
N GLY A 115 -14.57 -14.21 -7.62
CA GLY A 115 -14.84 -12.95 -8.26
C GLY A 115 -16.21 -12.50 -7.82
N VAL A 116 -16.32 -11.21 -7.57
CA VAL A 116 -17.58 -10.55 -7.18
C VAL A 116 -18.60 -10.56 -8.35
N ALA A 117 -18.22 -11.11 -9.50
CA ALA A 117 -19.05 -11.36 -10.66
C ALA A 117 -19.25 -12.87 -10.90
N GLN A 118 -19.96 -13.55 -9.99
CA GLN A 118 -20.73 -14.74 -10.38
C GLN A 118 -22.19 -14.31 -10.46
N GLY A 119 -22.58 -13.85 -11.65
CA GLY A 119 -23.91 -13.34 -11.94
C GLY A 119 -23.90 -12.63 -13.29
N ARG A 120 -24.07 -13.41 -14.36
CA ARG A 120 -24.46 -12.91 -15.68
C ARG A 120 -25.87 -12.34 -15.58
N THR A 121 -26.01 -11.08 -15.17
CA THR A 121 -27.27 -10.35 -15.30
C THR A 121 -26.96 -8.87 -15.38
N GLY A 122 -27.20 -8.28 -16.55
CA GLY A 122 -27.16 -6.85 -16.77
C GLY A 122 -28.14 -6.17 -15.82
N GLY A 123 -27.62 -5.49 -14.79
CA GLY A 123 -28.43 -4.78 -13.83
C GLY A 123 -27.58 -3.85 -12.99
N SER A 124 -27.54 -2.57 -13.33
CA SER A 124 -26.97 -1.48 -12.52
C SER A 124 -27.91 -1.11 -11.35
N GLY A 125 -28.42 -2.12 -10.63
CA GLY A 125 -29.29 -1.89 -9.47
C GLY A 125 -28.47 -1.56 -8.22
N SER A 126 -28.93 -0.59 -7.43
CA SER A 126 -28.37 -0.29 -6.09
C SER A 126 -28.23 -1.57 -5.24
N ARG A 127 -29.23 -2.45 -5.31
CA ARG A 127 -29.27 -3.74 -4.62
C ARG A 127 -28.13 -4.69 -4.98
N LEU A 128 -27.74 -4.76 -6.26
CA LEU A 128 -26.61 -5.60 -6.69
C LEU A 128 -25.28 -5.04 -6.16
N ARG A 129 -25.11 -3.71 -6.17
CA ARG A 129 -23.91 -3.05 -5.62
C ARG A 129 -23.79 -3.28 -4.11
N GLU A 130 -24.92 -3.24 -3.40
CA GLU A 130 -24.99 -3.53 -1.98
C GLU A 130 -24.65 -4.99 -1.67
N GLU A 131 -25.22 -5.94 -2.40
CA GLU A 131 -24.90 -7.36 -2.26
C GLU A 131 -23.40 -7.64 -2.53
N GLN A 132 -22.85 -7.05 -3.59
CA GLN A 132 -21.42 -7.14 -3.88
C GLN A 132 -20.55 -6.56 -2.76
N ARG A 133 -20.99 -5.45 -2.13
CA ARG A 133 -20.30 -4.86 -0.98
C ARG A 133 -20.35 -5.79 0.22
N ARG A 134 -21.50 -6.40 0.50
CA ARG A 134 -21.69 -7.36 1.59
C ARG A 134 -20.80 -8.59 1.41
N ARG A 135 -20.83 -9.23 0.23
CA ARG A 135 -19.98 -10.41 -0.06
C ARG A 135 -18.49 -10.10 0.09
N ARG A 136 -18.06 -8.90 -0.29
CA ARG A 136 -16.67 -8.45 -0.07
C ARG A 136 -16.35 -8.28 1.41
N ALA A 137 -17.24 -7.66 2.17
CA ALA A 137 -17.06 -7.47 3.61
C ALA A 137 -17.04 -8.81 4.37
N GLU A 138 -17.73 -9.83 3.88
CA GLU A 138 -17.67 -11.20 4.44
C GLU A 138 -16.36 -11.93 4.04
N ALA A 139 -15.83 -11.65 2.84
CA ALA A 139 -14.64 -12.30 2.30
C ALA A 139 -13.30 -11.72 2.82
N MET A 140 -13.32 -10.56 3.48
CA MET A 140 -12.14 -9.94 4.05
C MET A 140 -12.42 -9.34 5.44
N GLN A 141 -11.40 -9.27 6.27
CA GLN A 141 -11.48 -8.61 7.56
C GLN A 141 -10.44 -7.47 7.65
N PRO A 142 -10.83 -6.27 8.12
CA PRO A 142 -9.88 -5.24 8.50
C PRO A 142 -8.96 -5.74 9.62
N THR A 143 -7.66 -5.60 9.42
CA THR A 143 -6.65 -6.09 10.37
C THR A 143 -5.44 -5.16 10.44
N TYR A 144 -4.62 -5.37 11.46
CA TYR A 144 -3.31 -4.74 11.59
C TYR A 144 -2.27 -5.67 10.98
N CYS A 145 -1.30 -5.12 10.25
CA CYS A 145 -0.32 -5.95 9.59
C CYS A 145 1.10 -5.37 9.59
N GLN A 146 2.07 -6.26 9.46
CA GLN A 146 3.50 -5.97 9.28
C GLN A 146 4.04 -6.80 8.12
N ARG A 147 5.27 -6.50 7.71
CA ARG A 147 6.04 -7.32 6.76
C ARG A 147 7.50 -7.31 7.17
N PHE A 148 8.20 -8.41 6.95
CA PHE A 148 9.64 -8.48 7.18
C PHE A 148 10.41 -7.81 6.05
N PHE A 149 10.19 -8.24 4.82
CA PHE A 149 11.02 -7.84 3.68
C PHE A 149 10.29 -6.81 2.80
N GLY A 150 11.02 -5.83 2.28
CA GLY A 150 10.45 -4.79 1.43
C GLY A 150 10.02 -5.27 0.04
N ALA A 151 10.72 -6.29 -0.49
CA ALA A 151 10.50 -6.86 -1.82
C ALA A 151 11.06 -8.29 -1.90
N GLY A 152 10.63 -9.05 -2.92
CA GLY A 152 11.10 -10.42 -3.18
C GLY A 152 10.39 -11.48 -2.34
N PRO A 153 11.02 -12.67 -2.16
CA PRO A 153 10.46 -13.73 -1.33
C PRO A 153 10.14 -13.25 0.08
N HIS A 154 9.04 -13.74 0.66
CA HIS A 154 8.58 -13.41 2.01
C HIS A 154 8.30 -11.92 2.28
N SER A 155 8.10 -11.13 1.22
CA SER A 155 7.69 -9.71 1.34
C SER A 155 6.18 -9.51 1.60
N SER A 156 5.43 -10.62 1.72
CA SER A 156 4.01 -10.59 2.06
C SER A 156 3.76 -9.98 3.44
N TYR A 157 2.56 -9.45 3.63
CA TYR A 157 2.10 -8.98 4.92
C TYR A 157 1.59 -10.14 5.78
N PHE A 158 1.80 -10.05 7.08
CA PHE A 158 1.21 -10.94 8.07
C PHE A 158 0.37 -10.16 9.08
N GLU A 159 -0.64 -10.82 9.61
CA GLU A 159 -1.57 -10.27 10.60
C GLU A 159 -0.89 -10.17 11.97
N ILE A 160 -1.04 -9.03 12.64
CA ILE A 160 -0.54 -8.80 14.00
C ILE A 160 -1.68 -8.50 14.95
N ARG A 161 -1.45 -8.79 16.24
CA ARG A 161 -2.40 -8.37 17.27
C ARG A 161 -2.50 -6.84 17.28
N PRO A 162 -3.72 -6.29 17.37
CA PRO A 162 -3.88 -4.87 17.60
C PRO A 162 -3.14 -4.52 18.90
N PRO A 163 -2.52 -3.33 18.99
CA PRO A 163 -1.96 -2.88 20.25
C PRO A 163 -3.08 -2.97 21.28
N ALA A 164 -2.85 -3.67 22.38
CA ALA A 164 -3.80 -3.70 23.48
C ALA A 164 -4.20 -2.25 23.73
N LYS A 165 -5.50 -1.93 23.58
CA LYS A 165 -6.00 -0.71 24.20
C LYS A 165 -5.53 -0.85 25.63
N ALA A 166 -4.68 0.07 26.10
CA ALA A 166 -4.42 0.18 27.53
C ALA A 166 -5.80 0.01 28.19
N PRO A 167 -5.95 -0.88 29.18
CA PRO A 167 -7.23 -0.94 29.87
C PRO A 167 -7.59 0.49 30.18
N ALA A 168 -8.86 0.85 29.96
CA ALA A 168 -9.41 2.04 30.57
C ALA A 168 -9.39 1.84 32.10
N GLY A 169 -8.19 1.68 32.67
CA GLY A 169 -7.91 1.81 34.07
C GLY A 169 -8.20 3.26 34.31
N ASN A 170 -9.31 3.49 35.01
CA ASN A 170 -9.73 4.75 35.60
C ASN A 170 -8.74 5.85 35.29
N ALA A 171 -8.97 6.54 34.17
CA ALA A 171 -8.44 7.87 34.00
C ALA A 171 -9.02 8.64 35.17
N ALA A 172 -8.22 8.73 36.24
CA ALA A 172 -8.44 9.65 37.32
C ALA A 172 -8.79 10.96 36.64
N LEU A 173 -9.99 11.42 36.97
CA LEU A 173 -10.59 12.67 36.58
C LEU A 173 -9.54 13.78 36.73
N VAL A 174 -8.84 14.11 35.65
CA VAL A 174 -8.20 15.41 35.54
C VAL A 174 -9.33 16.35 35.10
N PRO A 175 -9.68 17.37 35.89
CA PRO A 175 -10.85 18.19 35.59
C PRO A 175 -10.67 18.87 34.24
N ALA A 176 -11.74 18.87 33.47
CA ALA A 176 -11.87 19.58 32.21
C ALA A 176 -11.47 21.05 32.36
N ALA A 177 -10.43 21.47 31.64
CA ALA A 177 -10.27 22.86 31.26
C ALA A 177 -11.28 23.13 30.13
N SER A 178 -12.36 23.83 30.50
CA SER A 178 -13.35 24.56 29.71
C SER A 178 -13.53 24.15 28.23
N GLY A 179 -14.68 23.52 27.98
CA GLY A 179 -15.25 23.35 26.66
C GLY A 179 -15.51 24.70 25.98
N SER A 180 -14.70 25.01 24.97
CA SER A 180 -14.97 26.00 23.92
C SER A 180 -13.92 25.84 22.83
N ASP A 181 -12.64 25.83 23.20
CA ASP A 181 -11.54 25.91 22.22
C ASP A 181 -11.26 24.62 21.48
N ALA A 182 -11.32 23.47 22.14
CA ALA A 182 -11.12 22.18 21.47
C ALA A 182 -12.27 21.84 20.50
N ALA A 183 -13.48 22.34 20.74
CA ALA A 183 -14.62 22.17 19.85
C ALA A 183 -14.53 23.12 18.65
N ARG A 184 -14.14 24.39 18.87
CA ARG A 184 -13.88 25.37 17.80
C ARG A 184 -12.74 24.92 16.89
N ALA A 185 -11.62 24.47 17.45
CA ALA A 185 -10.48 23.98 16.68
C ALA A 185 -10.82 22.78 15.78
N ARG A 186 -11.72 21.90 16.22
CA ARG A 186 -12.20 20.76 15.40
C ARG A 186 -13.09 21.22 14.25
N LEU A 187 -13.97 22.19 14.49
CA LEU A 187 -14.85 22.74 13.46
C LEU A 187 -14.05 23.53 12.41
N GLU A 188 -13.04 24.27 12.86
CA GLU A 188 -12.16 25.04 11.98
C GLU A 188 -11.27 24.14 11.12
N LEU A 189 -10.73 23.06 11.69
CA LEU A 189 -10.02 22.04 10.92
C LEU A 189 -10.93 21.34 9.90
N ALA A 190 -12.19 21.05 10.26
CA ALA A 190 -13.16 20.48 9.32
C ALA A 190 -13.44 21.43 8.15
N ARG A 191 -13.62 22.73 8.44
CA ARG A 191 -13.85 23.77 7.42
C ARG A 191 -12.65 23.91 6.47
N LEU A 192 -11.43 23.94 7.01
CA LEU A 192 -10.20 24.03 6.20
C LEU A 192 -10.00 22.80 5.31
N LEU A 193 -10.42 21.61 5.77
CA LEU A 193 -10.36 20.39 4.97
C LEU A 193 -11.41 20.38 3.86
N GLU A 194 -12.62 20.88 4.12
CA GLU A 194 -13.66 21.07 3.10
C GLU A 194 -13.27 22.14 2.07
N GLU A 195 -12.72 23.27 2.51
CA GLU A 195 -12.17 24.32 1.63
C GLU A 195 -11.07 23.73 0.73
N ARG A 196 -10.07 23.04 1.31
CA ARG A 196 -9.02 22.34 0.53
C ARG A 196 -9.54 21.26 -0.41
N GLN A 197 -10.60 20.54 -0.02
CA GLN A 197 -11.23 19.53 -0.88
C GLN A 197 -12.03 20.18 -2.01
N SER A 198 -12.60 21.35 -1.80
CA SER A 198 -13.28 22.14 -2.83
C SER A 198 -12.28 22.82 -3.78
N GLU A 199 -11.15 23.31 -3.28
CA GLU A 199 -10.04 23.86 -4.09
C GLU A 199 -9.33 22.78 -4.90
N GLY A 200 -9.17 21.57 -4.35
CA GLY A 200 -8.59 20.42 -5.02
C GLY A 200 -9.49 19.76 -6.09
N GLN A 201 -10.72 20.26 -6.28
CA GLN A 201 -11.65 19.76 -7.30
C GLN A 201 -11.54 20.51 -8.63
N THR A 202 -10.88 21.68 -8.68
CA THR A 202 -10.68 22.45 -9.91
C THR A 202 -9.20 22.53 -10.27
N LEU A 203 -8.87 22.31 -11.55
CA LEU A 203 -7.51 22.53 -12.03
C LEU A 203 -7.19 24.04 -11.98
N HIS A 204 -6.21 24.41 -11.16
CA HIS A 204 -5.66 25.76 -11.11
C HIS A 204 -4.37 25.85 -11.92
N THR A 205 -4.18 26.94 -12.64
CA THR A 205 -3.01 27.22 -13.49
C THR A 205 -1.78 27.68 -12.70
N ASP A 206 -1.78 27.57 -11.37
CA ASP A 206 -0.72 28.14 -10.54
C ASP A 206 0.60 27.42 -10.82
N THR A 207 1.41 28.10 -11.62
CA THR A 207 2.62 27.62 -12.28
C THR A 207 3.82 27.57 -11.32
N SER A 208 3.59 27.80 -10.02
CA SER A 208 4.65 28.19 -9.09
C SER A 208 5.23 27.06 -8.23
N GLN A 209 4.71 25.82 -8.24
CA GLN A 209 5.16 24.82 -7.23
C GLN A 209 5.51 23.40 -7.68
N ARG A 210 5.50 23.02 -8.96
CA ARG A 210 6.09 21.75 -9.42
C ARG A 210 6.40 21.80 -10.90
N GLU A 211 7.56 21.29 -11.28
CA GLU A 211 8.07 21.18 -12.65
C GLU A 211 6.97 20.86 -13.67
N VAL A 212 6.64 21.84 -14.52
CA VAL A 212 5.76 21.62 -15.67
C VAL A 212 6.60 20.98 -16.77
N SER A 213 6.17 19.82 -17.29
CA SER A 213 6.87 19.19 -18.40
C SER A 213 6.83 20.13 -19.63
N PRO A 214 7.91 20.22 -20.44
CA PRO A 214 7.92 21.05 -21.66
C PRO A 214 6.77 20.71 -22.63
N TRP A 215 6.29 19.47 -22.59
CA TRP A 215 5.15 19.00 -23.36
C TRP A 215 3.82 19.64 -22.91
N LEU A 216 3.61 19.84 -21.61
CA LEU A 216 2.42 20.52 -21.08
C LEU A 216 2.36 22.01 -21.48
N GLN A 217 3.52 22.66 -21.60
CA GLN A 217 3.60 24.04 -22.12
C GLN A 217 3.25 24.12 -23.60
N LEU A 218 3.68 23.12 -24.39
CA LEU A 218 3.37 23.05 -25.82
C LEU A 218 1.87 22.81 -26.05
N THR A 219 1.26 21.91 -25.28
CA THR A 219 -0.15 21.55 -25.47
C THR A 219 -1.12 22.53 -24.83
N ARG A 220 -0.65 23.39 -23.90
CA ARG A 220 -1.45 24.38 -23.16
C ARG A 220 -2.68 23.77 -22.45
N TRP A 221 -2.54 22.51 -22.05
CA TRP A 221 -3.59 21.80 -21.32
C TRP A 221 -3.94 22.43 -19.97
N PRO A 222 -2.97 22.93 -19.18
CA PRO A 222 -3.30 23.62 -17.92
C PRO A 222 -4.23 24.81 -18.13
N GLU A 223 -4.02 25.61 -19.18
CA GLU A 223 -4.84 26.77 -19.50
C GLU A 223 -6.22 26.38 -20.05
N TYR A 224 -6.27 25.34 -20.88
CA TYR A 224 -7.54 24.87 -21.47
C TYR A 224 -8.44 24.17 -20.45
N LEU A 225 -7.85 23.46 -19.50
CA LEU A 225 -8.57 22.71 -18.47
C LEU A 225 -8.76 23.50 -17.17
N ALA A 226 -8.28 24.75 -17.12
CA ALA A 226 -8.40 25.64 -15.98
C ALA A 226 -9.87 25.86 -15.59
N GLY A 227 -10.20 25.69 -14.31
CA GLY A 227 -11.55 25.88 -13.79
C GLY A 227 -12.55 24.77 -14.13
N HIS A 228 -12.13 23.73 -14.87
CA HIS A 228 -12.93 22.53 -15.04
C HIS A 228 -12.77 21.60 -13.82
N PRO A 229 -13.88 20.97 -13.37
CA PRO A 229 -13.82 20.10 -12.22
C PRO A 229 -13.21 18.74 -12.62
N LEU A 230 -12.26 18.28 -11.81
CA LEU A 230 -11.41 17.11 -12.07
C LEU A 230 -12.19 15.80 -12.17
N ASP A 231 -13.30 15.69 -11.45
CA ASP A 231 -14.19 14.52 -11.50
C ASP A 231 -14.84 14.34 -12.88
N LYS A 232 -15.25 15.44 -13.52
CA LYS A 232 -15.82 15.40 -14.88
C LYS A 232 -14.76 15.11 -15.94
N LEU A 233 -13.56 15.66 -15.79
CA LEU A 233 -12.44 15.36 -16.70
C LEU A 233 -11.98 13.91 -16.57
N ALA A 234 -11.92 13.38 -15.34
CA ALA A 234 -11.59 11.97 -15.10
C ALA A 234 -12.59 11.02 -15.75
N ALA A 235 -13.88 11.39 -15.79
CA ALA A 235 -14.90 10.61 -16.50
C ALA A 235 -14.66 10.57 -18.02
N LEU A 236 -14.12 11.64 -18.61
CA LEU A 236 -13.76 11.69 -20.04
C LEU A 236 -12.50 10.87 -20.37
N ALA A 237 -11.65 10.62 -19.39
CA ALA A 237 -10.46 9.76 -19.53
C ALA A 237 -10.78 8.26 -19.44
N THR A 238 -12.06 7.89 -19.34
CA THR A 238 -12.48 6.49 -19.27
C THR A 238 -12.28 5.81 -20.62
N MET A 239 -11.73 4.59 -20.61
CA MET A 239 -11.55 3.82 -21.85
C MET A 239 -12.90 3.54 -22.53
N PRO A 240 -12.97 3.61 -23.87
CA PRO A 240 -14.18 3.28 -24.61
C PRO A 240 -14.59 1.84 -24.33
N SER A 241 -15.90 1.59 -24.34
CA SER A 241 -16.49 0.27 -24.08
C SER A 241 -17.00 -0.35 -25.37
N VAL A 242 -16.71 -1.63 -25.59
CA VAL A 242 -17.13 -2.36 -26.81
C VAL A 242 -18.65 -2.41 -26.95
N ALA A 243 -19.38 -2.32 -25.84
CA ALA A 243 -20.84 -2.37 -25.82
C ALA A 243 -21.49 -1.06 -26.30
N THR A 244 -20.82 0.09 -26.13
CA THR A 244 -21.38 1.41 -26.44
C THR A 244 -20.67 2.07 -27.62
N GLU A 245 -19.35 1.86 -27.72
CA GLU A 245 -18.47 2.55 -28.66
C GLU A 245 -17.48 1.55 -29.30
N PRO A 246 -17.97 0.51 -30.00
CA PRO A 246 -17.13 -0.55 -30.54
C PRO A 246 -16.05 -0.05 -31.50
N GLY A 247 -16.33 1.04 -32.25
CA GLY A 247 -15.35 1.66 -33.15
C GLY A 247 -14.17 2.31 -32.41
N LEU A 248 -14.42 2.99 -31.29
CA LEU A 248 -13.36 3.60 -30.48
C LEU A 248 -12.52 2.54 -29.77
N CYS A 249 -13.14 1.43 -29.33
CA CYS A 249 -12.38 0.28 -28.83
C CYS A 249 -11.46 -0.32 -29.88
N ALA A 250 -11.97 -0.54 -31.10
CA ALA A 250 -11.18 -1.10 -32.20
C ALA A 250 -10.02 -0.18 -32.57
N LEU A 251 -10.24 1.14 -32.57
CA LEU A 251 -9.21 2.14 -32.83
C LEU A 251 -8.16 2.18 -31.71
N SER A 252 -8.57 2.19 -30.43
CA SER A 252 -7.65 2.14 -29.29
C SER A 252 -6.77 0.88 -29.34
N GLN A 253 -7.36 -0.30 -29.57
CA GLN A 253 -6.63 -1.55 -29.70
C GLN A 253 -5.70 -1.57 -30.93
N SER A 254 -6.02 -0.81 -31.97
CA SER A 254 -5.13 -0.65 -33.12
C SER A 254 -3.92 0.22 -32.78
N LEU A 255 -4.12 1.29 -32.02
CA LEU A 255 -3.03 2.17 -31.56
C LEU A 255 -2.12 1.44 -30.57
N ASP A 256 -2.68 0.71 -29.60
CA ASP A 256 -1.89 -0.08 -28.64
C ASP A 256 -0.99 -1.10 -29.37
N ARG A 257 -1.54 -1.80 -30.38
CA ARG A 257 -0.77 -2.72 -31.22
C ARG A 257 0.36 -2.05 -32.01
N LEU A 258 0.18 -0.80 -32.43
CA LEU A 258 1.22 -0.02 -33.12
C LEU A 258 2.31 0.45 -32.17
N VAL A 259 1.97 0.79 -30.93
CA VAL A 259 2.93 1.18 -29.88
C VAL A 259 3.73 -0.02 -29.37
N ASP A 260 3.07 -1.17 -29.22
CA ASP A 260 3.69 -2.41 -28.73
C ASP A 260 4.43 -3.19 -29.84
N ALA A 261 4.29 -2.77 -31.10
CA ALA A 261 5.01 -3.38 -32.21
C ALA A 261 6.52 -3.13 -32.02
N PRO A 262 7.36 -4.18 -32.02
CA PRO A 262 8.80 -3.99 -31.96
C PRO A 262 9.25 -3.23 -33.23
N TYR A 263 10.03 -2.17 -33.05
CA TYR A 263 10.64 -1.46 -34.18
C TYR A 263 11.38 -2.47 -35.07
N PRO A 264 11.09 -2.52 -36.38
CA PRO A 264 11.82 -3.39 -37.29
C PRO A 264 13.30 -3.02 -37.27
N ARG A 265 14.17 -4.01 -37.06
CA ARG A 265 15.62 -3.89 -37.19
C ARG A 265 16.04 -3.89 -38.65
#